data_AF-A0AAW9BU10-F1
#
_entry.id   AF-A0AAW9BU10-F1
#
_cell.length_a   1.000
_cell.length_b   1.000
_cell.length_c   1.000
_cell.angle_alpha   90.00
_cell.angle_beta   90.00
_cell.angle_gamma   90.00
#
_symmetry.space_group_name_H-M   'P 1'
#
loop_
_entity.id
_entity.type
_entity.pdbx_description
1 polymer ?
#
loop_
_entity_poly.entity_id
_entity_poly.type
_entity_poly.pdbx_seq_one_letter_code
_entity_poly.pdbx_strand_id
1 'polypeptide(L)'
;STGTVTAKMAHADENGWMVVHRTDESMKPGPVIGYAPLKMGQNENVNAILMEPVESGDMLMLMVHGEKGGMKTGVFEYSLGAKEDGPVKVDGKLVMDIVRAK
;
A
#
# COMPACT_ATOMS: atom_id res chain seq x y z
N SER A 1 -11.81 13.20 -10.10
CA SER A 1 -10.70 13.75 -9.29
C SER A 1 -9.79 12.60 -8.92
N THR A 2 -8.48 12.70 -9.12
CA THR A 2 -7.53 11.73 -8.55
C THR A 2 -7.42 12.01 -7.06
N GLY A 3 -7.84 11.06 -6.22
CA GLY A 3 -7.89 11.23 -4.78
C GLY A 3 -6.51 11.06 -4.12
N THR A 4 -6.48 11.23 -2.80
CA THR A 4 -5.33 10.80 -1.99
C THR A 4 -5.82 9.95 -0.84
N VAL A 5 -4.97 9.04 -0.39
CA VAL A 5 -5.16 8.28 0.85
C VAL A 5 -4.02 8.60 1.77
N THR A 6 -4.35 8.97 3.02
CA THR A 6 -3.35 9.27 4.03
C THR A 6 -3.48 8.29 5.19
N ALA A 7 -2.43 7.50 5.43
CA ALA A 7 -2.28 6.80 6.69
C ALA A 7 -1.66 7.75 7.72
N LYS A 8 -2.31 7.90 8.88
CA LYS A 8 -1.78 8.74 9.97
C LYS A 8 -0.41 8.25 10.44
N MET A 9 -0.27 6.93 10.51
CA MET A 9 0.97 6.28 10.90
C MET A 9 1.07 4.92 10.20
N ALA A 10 2.28 4.55 9.79
CA ALA A 10 2.62 3.22 9.32
C ALA A 10 4.00 2.82 9.88
N HIS A 11 4.08 1.68 10.54
CA HIS A 11 5.34 1.10 10.96
C HIS A 11 5.83 0.11 9.90
N ALA A 12 7.10 0.18 9.54
CA ALA A 12 7.74 -0.76 8.65
C ALA A 12 9.04 -1.26 9.28
N ASP A 13 9.22 -2.58 9.38
CA ASP A 13 10.44 -3.18 9.94
C ASP A 13 11.67 -2.94 9.05
N GLU A 14 11.45 -2.52 7.81
CA GLU A 14 12.44 -2.21 6.80
C GLU A 14 11.91 -1.11 5.86
N ASN A 15 12.76 -0.62 4.95
CA ASN A 15 12.28 0.24 3.88
C ASN A 15 11.30 -0.54 2.98
N GLY A 16 10.29 0.15 2.50
CA GLY A 16 9.19 -0.48 1.79
C GLY A 16 8.20 0.52 1.24
N TRP A 17 6.96 0.05 1.10
CA TRP A 17 5.90 0.79 0.45
C TRP A 17 4.58 0.60 1.18
N MET A 18 3.82 1.68 1.31
CA MET A 18 2.39 1.62 1.59
C MET A 18 1.69 1.53 0.25
N VAL A 19 1.10 0.38 -0.05
CA VAL A 19 0.42 0.11 -1.32
C VAL A 19 -1.08 0.19 -1.11
N VAL A 20 -1.78 0.86 -2.01
CA VAL A 20 -3.23 1.01 -1.99
C VAL A 20 -3.82 0.13 -3.08
N HIS A 21 -4.53 -0.91 -2.68
CA HIS A 21 -5.30 -1.79 -3.55
C HIS A 21 -6.77 -1.40 -3.55
N ARG A 22 -7.44 -1.60 -4.69
CA ARG A 22 -8.90 -1.79 -4.70
C ARG A 22 -9.25 -3.04 -3.90
N THR A 23 -10.35 -3.01 -3.17
CA THR A 23 -10.90 -4.21 -2.54
C THR A 23 -12.43 -4.14 -2.49
N ASP A 24 -13.05 -5.20 -2.02
CA ASP A 24 -14.49 -5.35 -1.87
C ASP A 24 -14.80 -6.16 -0.59
N GLU A 25 -16.04 -6.64 -0.46
CA GLU A 25 -16.49 -7.43 0.68
C GLU A 25 -15.72 -8.76 0.84
N SER A 26 -15.03 -9.24 -0.20
CA SER A 26 -14.16 -10.42 -0.09
C SER A 26 -12.85 -10.14 0.63
N MET A 27 -12.52 -8.86 0.90
CA MET A 27 -11.29 -8.41 1.56
C MET A 27 -10.03 -8.96 0.89
N LYS A 28 -10.05 -9.11 -0.44
CA LYS A 28 -8.89 -9.52 -1.23
C LYS A 28 -8.25 -8.30 -1.90
N PRO A 29 -6.91 -8.25 -2.01
CA PRO A 29 -6.24 -7.19 -2.73
C PRO A 29 -6.53 -7.32 -4.24
N GLY A 30 -7.11 -6.27 -4.81
CA GLY A 30 -7.31 -6.09 -6.25
C GLY A 30 -6.16 -5.32 -6.90
N PRO A 31 -6.40 -4.58 -8.00
CA PRO A 31 -5.38 -3.76 -8.65
C PRO A 31 -4.82 -2.69 -7.71
N VAL A 32 -3.53 -2.38 -7.87
CA VAL A 32 -2.88 -1.28 -7.18
C VAL A 32 -3.29 0.04 -7.83
N ILE A 33 -3.83 0.95 -7.03
CA ILE A 33 -4.27 2.27 -7.48
C ILE A 33 -3.52 3.41 -6.82
N GLY A 34 -2.52 3.13 -5.98
CA GLY A 34 -1.68 4.14 -5.36
C GLY A 34 -0.58 3.49 -4.52
N TYR A 35 0.49 4.24 -4.26
CA TYR A 35 1.55 3.79 -3.36
C TYR A 35 2.32 4.99 -2.80
N ALA A 36 3.00 4.78 -1.69
CA ALA A 36 3.89 5.76 -1.06
C ALA A 36 5.10 5.05 -0.42
N PRO A 37 6.30 5.66 -0.45
CA PRO A 37 7.47 5.07 0.17
C PRO A 37 7.35 5.06 1.70
N LEU A 38 7.87 4.02 2.32
CA LEU A 38 8.05 3.86 3.77
C LEU A 38 9.53 3.71 4.08
N LYS A 39 9.99 4.40 5.12
CA LYS A 39 11.30 4.16 5.72
C LYS A 39 11.16 3.13 6.84
N MET A 40 12.24 2.42 7.12
CA MET A 40 12.34 1.61 8.34
C MET A 40 11.97 2.45 9.58
N GLY A 41 11.15 1.86 10.45
CA GLY A 41 10.61 2.49 11.66
C GLY A 41 9.24 3.12 11.45
N GLN A 42 8.98 4.17 12.21
CA GLN A 42 7.68 4.87 12.21
C GLN A 42 7.64 5.93 11.09
N ASN A 43 6.61 5.83 10.25
CA ASN A 43 6.28 6.82 9.23
C ASN A 43 4.98 7.52 9.62
N GLU A 44 4.96 8.84 9.57
CA GLU A 44 3.78 9.64 9.90
C GLU A 44 3.24 10.35 8.66
N ASN A 45 1.91 10.50 8.61
CA ASN A 45 1.21 11.19 7.52
C ASN A 45 1.61 10.69 6.13
N VAL A 46 1.67 9.36 5.97
CA VAL A 46 2.05 8.72 4.72
C VAL A 46 0.94 8.94 3.70
N ASN A 47 1.23 9.74 2.68
CA ASN A 47 0.27 10.12 1.64
C ASN A 47 0.56 9.38 0.34
N ALA A 48 -0.42 8.61 -0.13
CA ALA A 48 -0.41 7.98 -1.44
C ALA A 48 -1.35 8.75 -2.38
N ILE A 49 -0.81 9.18 -3.52
CA ILE A 49 -1.61 9.75 -4.61
C ILE A 49 -2.26 8.60 -5.37
N LEU A 50 -3.57 8.70 -5.59
CA LEU A 50 -4.30 7.70 -6.34
C LEU A 50 -4.13 7.94 -7.84
N MET A 51 -3.73 6.88 -8.55
CA MET A 51 -3.54 6.86 -10.00
C MET A 51 -4.87 6.72 -10.75
N GLU A 52 -5.92 6.27 -10.07
CA GLU A 52 -7.27 6.11 -10.60
C GLU A 52 -8.29 6.93 -9.79
N PRO A 53 -9.40 7.36 -10.42
CA PRO A 53 -10.53 7.94 -9.70
C PRO A 53 -11.12 6.94 -8.69
N VAL A 54 -11.57 7.42 -7.55
CA VAL A 54 -12.26 6.64 -6.52
C VAL A 54 -13.56 7.37 -6.17
N GLU A 55 -14.64 6.61 -5.99
CA GLU A 55 -15.96 7.11 -5.67
C GLU A 55 -16.25 6.98 -4.17
N SER A 56 -17.17 7.79 -3.66
CA SER A 56 -17.58 7.71 -2.24
C SER A 56 -18.16 6.32 -1.95
N GLY A 57 -17.71 5.69 -0.88
CA GLY A 57 -18.12 4.34 -0.47
C GLY A 57 -17.21 3.22 -0.97
N ASP A 58 -16.34 3.47 -1.95
CA ASP A 58 -15.35 2.49 -2.43
C ASP A 58 -14.45 2.01 -1.30
N MET A 59 -14.15 0.71 -1.29
CA MET A 59 -13.25 0.09 -0.33
C MET A 59 -11.83 0.03 -0.87
N LEU A 60 -10.88 0.54 -0.09
CA LEU A 60 -9.47 0.54 -0.40
C LEU A 60 -8.71 -0.22 0.69
N MET A 61 -7.77 -1.05 0.28
CA MET A 61 -6.90 -1.81 1.18
C MET A 61 -5.50 -1.22 1.14
N LEU A 62 -5.04 -0.71 2.27
CA LEU A 62 -3.67 -0.25 2.46
C LEU A 62 -2.86 -1.43 2.99
N MET A 63 -1.76 -1.76 2.34
CA MET A 63 -0.91 -2.88 2.73
C MET A 63 0.55 -2.45 2.73
N VAL A 64 1.31 -2.91 3.74
CA VAL A 64 2.75 -2.69 3.78
C VAL A 64 3.44 -3.75 2.93
N HIS A 65 4.26 -3.31 1.99
CA HIS A 65 5.11 -4.14 1.16
C HIS A 65 6.58 -3.84 1.49
N GLY A 66 7.42 -4.86 1.43
CA GLY A 66 8.87 -4.69 1.57
C GLY A 66 9.50 -4.21 0.26
N GLU A 67 10.73 -3.70 0.32
CA GLU A 67 11.54 -3.31 -0.85
C GLU A 67 12.59 -4.37 -1.23
N LYS A 68 12.74 -5.44 -0.42
CA LYS A 68 13.82 -6.43 -0.59
C LYS A 68 13.72 -7.30 -1.84
N GLY A 69 12.68 -7.10 -2.65
CA GLY A 69 12.50 -7.79 -3.90
C GLY A 69 12.56 -6.92 -5.15
N GLY A 70 12.65 -5.61 -5.02
CA GLY A 70 12.92 -4.75 -6.16
C GLY A 70 14.28 -5.10 -6.77
N MET A 71 14.32 -5.24 -8.09
CA MET A 71 15.54 -5.16 -8.90
C MET A 71 16.21 -3.79 -8.78
N LYS A 72 15.48 -2.75 -8.36
CA LYS A 72 16.00 -1.39 -8.13
C LYS A 72 15.53 -0.77 -6.82
N THR A 73 16.48 -0.44 -5.95
CA THR A 73 16.23 0.38 -4.76
C THR A 73 15.61 1.73 -5.13
N GLY A 74 14.55 2.12 -4.42
CA GLY A 74 13.81 3.37 -4.58
C GLY A 74 12.75 3.36 -5.68
N VAL A 75 12.49 2.21 -6.33
CA VAL A 75 11.45 2.05 -7.35
C VAL A 75 10.45 0.99 -6.90
N PHE A 76 9.17 1.33 -6.88
CA PHE A 76 8.11 0.36 -6.60
C PHE A 76 7.84 -0.47 -7.87
N GLU A 77 8.28 -1.73 -7.88
CA GLU A 77 8.26 -2.56 -9.09
C GLU A 77 7.06 -3.54 -9.15
N TYR A 78 6.18 -3.49 -8.15
CA TYR A 78 4.98 -4.33 -8.10
C TYR A 78 4.00 -4.07 -9.27
N SER A 79 4.03 -2.89 -9.88
CA SER A 79 3.20 -2.54 -11.05
C SER A 79 3.51 -3.34 -12.32
N LEU A 80 4.56 -4.18 -12.31
CA LEU A 80 5.00 -4.98 -13.47
C LEU A 80 4.92 -6.50 -13.27
N GLY A 81 4.28 -6.99 -12.20
CA GLY A 81 4.16 -8.42 -11.93
C GLY A 81 5.35 -9.04 -11.19
N ALA A 82 6.19 -8.21 -10.55
CA ALA A 82 7.26 -8.67 -9.69
C ALA A 82 6.66 -9.28 -8.40
N LYS A 83 6.94 -10.57 -8.18
CA LYS A 83 6.60 -11.30 -6.94
C LYS A 83 7.39 -10.84 -5.72
N GLU A 84 8.37 -9.98 -5.94
CA GLU A 84 9.48 -9.83 -5.02
C GLU A 84 9.20 -8.72 -3.97
N ASP A 85 8.55 -7.60 -4.33
CA ASP A 85 8.03 -6.60 -3.35
C ASP A 85 6.69 -7.06 -2.75
N GLY A 86 6.72 -8.24 -2.12
CA GLY A 86 5.55 -8.88 -1.54
C GLY A 86 5.07 -8.21 -0.25
N PRO A 87 3.85 -8.54 0.20
CA PRO A 87 3.30 -7.96 1.41
C PRO A 87 3.99 -8.48 2.66
N VAL A 88 4.26 -7.57 3.59
CA VAL A 88 4.93 -7.86 4.87
C VAL A 88 3.97 -8.58 5.80
N LYS A 89 4.52 -9.59 6.51
CA LYS A 89 3.81 -10.30 7.57
C LYS A 89 4.55 -10.14 8.89
N VAL A 90 3.84 -9.64 9.90
CA VAL A 90 4.31 -9.61 11.30
C VAL A 90 3.50 -10.66 12.06
N ASP A 91 4.17 -11.56 12.76
CA ASP A 91 3.53 -12.70 13.46
C ASP A 91 2.60 -13.54 12.55
N GLY A 92 2.97 -13.67 11.28
CA GLY A 92 2.21 -14.41 10.26
C GLY A 92 0.98 -13.68 9.73
N LYS A 93 0.70 -12.44 10.16
CA LYS A 93 -0.44 -11.63 9.71
C LYS A 93 0.00 -10.49 8.81
N LEU A 94 -0.79 -10.23 7.77
CA LEU A 94 -0.57 -9.08 6.88
C LEU A 94 -0.70 -7.77 7.67
N VAL A 95 0.25 -6.86 7.46
CA VAL A 95 0.15 -5.50 7.97
C VAL A 95 -0.68 -4.69 6.97
N MET A 96 -1.96 -4.54 7.27
CA MET A 96 -2.94 -3.91 6.39
C MET A 96 -4.07 -3.23 7.16
N ASP A 97 -4.74 -2.30 6.48
CA ASP A 97 -5.98 -1.68 6.93
C ASP A 97 -6.94 -1.47 5.74
N ILE A 98 -8.25 -1.43 6.01
CA ILE A 98 -9.27 -1.19 4.99
C ILE A 98 -10.02 0.09 5.31
N VAL A 99 -10.03 1.01 4.34
CA VAL A 99 -10.73 2.29 4.45
C VAL A 99 -11.85 2.37 3.41
N ARG A 100 -12.85 3.18 3.70
CA ARG A 100 -13.88 3.59 2.73
C ARG A 100 -13.66 5.03 2.32
N ALA A 101 -13.65 5.27 1.03
CA ALA A 101 -13.59 6.62 0.48
C ALA A 101 -14.82 7.42 0.89
N LYS A 102 -14.63 8.72 1.10
CA LYS A 102 -15.68 9.67 1.50
C LYS A 102 -15.95 10.66 0.38
#